data_AF-A0A0H3H051-F1
#
_entry.id   AF-A0A0H3H051-F1
#
_cell.length_a   1.000
_cell.length_b   1.000
_cell.length_c   1.000
_cell.angle_alpha   90.00
_cell.angle_beta   90.00
_cell.angle_gamma   90.00
#
_symmetry.space_group_name_H-M   'P 1'
#
loop_
_entity.id
_entity.type
_entity.pdbx_description
1 polymer ?
#
loop_
_entity_poly.entity_id
_entity_poly.type
_entity_poly.pdbx_seq_one_letter_code
_entity_poly.pdbx_strand_id
1 'polypeptide(L)'
;MKDHEEFSTLSAAERRELIIAELKRKSRIRTLLRGLPLDEVREIIDRMKGVLNELEEEYKKREEEEKEKRAQAERIMSDMESCGVDIGLLNEMFTSRSEPDNAKYSKDGVSWSGQGRRPDAFKGLGAVELERYRIPQKK
;
A
#
# COMPACT_ATOMS: atom_id res chain seq x y z
N MET A 1 28.62 0.47 13.82
CA MET A 1 27.20 0.44 14.23
C MET A 1 26.40 1.62 13.70
N LYS A 2 27.00 2.77 13.35
CA LYS A 2 26.26 3.96 12.88
C LYS A 2 25.63 3.82 11.48
N ASP A 3 26.24 3.05 10.58
CA ASP A 3 25.83 3.05 9.16
C ASP A 3 24.55 2.23 8.86
N HIS A 4 24.25 1.20 9.66
CA HIS A 4 23.08 0.35 9.40
C HIS A 4 21.76 1.08 9.58
N GLU A 5 21.66 2.00 10.55
CA GLU A 5 20.44 2.79 10.76
C GLU A 5 20.22 3.81 9.64
N GLU A 6 21.30 4.35 9.04
CA GLU A 6 21.16 5.34 7.96
C GLU A 6 20.43 4.74 6.74
N PHE A 7 20.76 3.51 6.33
CA PHE A 7 20.08 2.88 5.19
C PHE A 7 18.60 2.57 5.42
N SER A 8 18.19 2.34 6.68
CA SER A 8 16.80 2.10 7.04
C SER A 8 15.92 3.35 6.91
N THR A 9 16.51 4.55 7.01
CA THR A 9 15.78 5.82 6.88
C THR A 9 15.54 6.25 5.45
N LEU A 10 16.26 5.66 4.49
CA LEU A 10 16.16 6.02 3.07
C LEU A 10 14.84 5.54 2.46
N SER A 11 14.30 6.32 1.52
CA SER A 11 13.24 5.86 0.64
C SER A 11 13.73 4.78 -0.33
N ALA A 12 12.81 4.03 -0.93
CA ALA A 12 13.15 3.03 -1.94
C ALA A 12 13.88 3.65 -3.16
N ALA A 13 13.50 4.88 -3.54
CA ALA A 13 14.13 5.62 -4.62
C ALA A 13 15.58 6.00 -4.27
N GLU A 14 15.81 6.51 -3.05
CA GLU A 14 17.17 6.87 -2.60
C GLU A 14 18.09 5.64 -2.51
N ARG A 15 17.60 4.52 -1.96
CA ARG A 15 18.36 3.26 -1.96
C ARG A 15 18.73 2.80 -3.36
N ARG A 16 17.79 2.90 -4.31
CA ARG A 16 18.02 2.55 -5.71
C ARG A 16 19.13 3.41 -6.33
N GLU A 17 19.10 4.71 -6.11
CA GLU A 17 20.13 5.61 -6.67
C GLU A 17 21.52 5.34 -6.10
N LEU A 18 21.64 5.05 -4.80
CA LEU A 18 22.91 4.65 -4.19
C LEU A 18 23.47 3.36 -4.80
N ILE A 19 22.63 2.32 -4.92
CA ILE A 19 23.03 1.05 -5.54
C ILE A 19 23.47 1.28 -6.99
N ILE A 20 22.74 2.09 -7.75
CA ILE A 20 23.10 2.43 -9.12
C ILE A 20 24.44 3.17 -9.18
N ALA A 21 24.66 4.14 -8.30
CA ALA A 21 25.90 4.92 -8.28
C ALA A 21 27.14 4.04 -8.02
N GLU A 22 27.02 3.09 -7.10
CA GLU A 22 28.12 2.24 -6.64
C GLU A 22 28.31 0.95 -7.47
N LEU A 23 27.21 0.25 -7.80
CA LEU A 23 27.25 -1.10 -8.36
C LEU A 23 26.91 -1.17 -9.85
N LYS A 24 26.30 -0.14 -10.46
CA LYS A 24 26.02 -0.18 -11.92
C LYS A 24 27.30 -0.10 -12.76
N ARG A 25 28.34 0.58 -12.26
CA ARG A 25 29.57 0.84 -13.03
C ARG A 25 30.66 -0.14 -12.66
N LYS A 26 31.11 -0.95 -13.64
CA LYS A 26 32.22 -1.92 -13.46
C LYS A 26 33.50 -1.29 -12.89
N SER A 27 33.84 -0.05 -13.26
CA SER A 27 35.00 0.66 -12.73
C SER A 27 34.90 0.93 -11.22
N ARG A 28 33.69 1.25 -10.74
CA ARG A 28 33.42 1.51 -9.33
C ARG A 28 33.48 0.21 -8.52
N ILE A 29 32.84 -0.85 -9.02
CA ILE A 29 32.97 -2.20 -8.43
C ILE A 29 34.43 -2.63 -8.30
N ARG A 30 35.24 -2.49 -9.37
CA ARG A 30 36.67 -2.83 -9.32
C ARG A 30 37.46 -2.02 -8.29
N THR A 31 37.01 -0.80 -7.99
CA THR A 31 37.63 0.05 -6.98
C THR A 31 37.24 -0.41 -5.57
N LEU A 32 35.95 -0.73 -5.36
CA LEU A 32 35.44 -1.24 -4.09
C LEU A 32 36.04 -2.60 -3.71
N LEU A 33 36.21 -3.48 -4.69
CA LEU A 33 36.76 -4.83 -4.47
C LEU A 33 38.30 -4.88 -4.50
N ARG A 34 38.98 -3.74 -4.64
CA ARG A 34 40.45 -3.71 -4.73
C ARG A 34 41.05 -4.14 -3.39
N GLY A 35 41.91 -5.15 -3.43
CA GLY A 35 42.62 -5.66 -2.25
C GLY A 35 41.88 -6.77 -1.52
N LEU A 36 40.65 -7.11 -1.93
CA LEU A 36 39.93 -8.26 -1.38
C LEU A 36 40.43 -9.58 -2.01
N PRO A 37 40.57 -10.65 -1.21
CA PRO A 37 40.78 -12.00 -1.72
C PRO A 37 39.67 -12.47 -2.68
N LEU A 38 40.01 -13.33 -3.63
CA LEU A 38 39.05 -13.81 -4.64
C LEU A 38 37.95 -14.70 -4.06
N ASP A 39 38.24 -15.42 -2.99
CA ASP A 39 37.29 -16.22 -2.21
C ASP A 39 36.22 -15.34 -1.56
N GLU A 40 36.59 -14.25 -0.89
CA GLU A 40 35.63 -13.29 -0.34
C GLU A 40 34.75 -12.66 -1.43
N VAL A 41 35.35 -12.30 -2.57
CA VAL A 41 34.58 -11.76 -3.71
C VAL A 41 33.57 -12.78 -4.23
N ARG A 42 33.92 -14.07 -4.27
CA ARG A 42 32.99 -15.14 -4.66
C ARG A 42 31.85 -15.28 -3.65
N GLU A 43 32.16 -15.27 -2.36
CA GLU A 43 31.13 -15.32 -1.32
C GLU A 43 30.14 -14.16 -1.42
N ILE A 44 30.62 -12.93 -1.66
CA ILE A 44 29.76 -11.76 -1.83
C ILE A 44 28.82 -11.98 -3.02
N ILE A 45 29.36 -12.45 -4.16
CA ILE A 45 28.56 -12.74 -5.35
C ILE A 45 27.52 -13.82 -5.06
N ASP A 46 27.88 -14.87 -4.35
CA ASP A 46 26.96 -15.97 -4.04
C ASP A 46 25.85 -15.53 -3.07
N ARG A 47 26.14 -14.65 -2.10
CA ARG A 47 25.11 -14.01 -1.27
C ARG A 47 24.17 -13.13 -2.11
N MET A 48 24.71 -12.32 -3.02
CA MET A 48 23.88 -11.50 -3.92
C MET A 48 23.00 -12.34 -4.84
N LYS A 49 23.51 -13.48 -5.34
CA LYS A 49 22.72 -14.45 -6.10
C LYS A 49 21.63 -15.10 -5.25
N GLY A 50 21.92 -15.41 -3.99
CA GLY A 50 20.92 -15.91 -3.03
C GLY A 50 19.74 -14.94 -2.91
N VAL A 51 20.03 -13.66 -2.67
CA VAL A 51 19.01 -12.60 -2.61
C VAL A 51 18.24 -12.45 -3.92
N LEU A 52 18.93 -12.55 -5.07
CA LEU A 52 18.27 -12.52 -6.38
C LEU A 52 17.25 -13.67 -6.51
N ASN A 53 17.65 -14.90 -6.14
CA ASN A 53 16.77 -16.06 -6.22
C ASN A 53 15.53 -15.89 -5.31
N GLU A 54 15.71 -15.39 -4.08
CA GLU A 54 14.60 -15.09 -3.18
C GLU A 54 13.61 -14.08 -3.79
N LEU A 55 14.13 -13.01 -4.41
CA LEU A 55 13.30 -12.00 -5.07
C LEU A 55 12.58 -12.55 -6.31
N GLU A 56 13.22 -13.44 -7.07
CA GLU A 56 12.59 -14.12 -8.22
C GLU A 56 11.45 -15.03 -7.76
N GLU A 57 11.63 -15.77 -6.66
CA GLU A 57 10.59 -16.60 -6.05
C GLU A 57 9.42 -15.77 -5.55
N GLU A 58 9.68 -14.67 -4.83
CA GLU A 58 8.65 -13.74 -4.37
C GLU A 58 7.90 -13.08 -5.53
N TYR A 59 8.60 -12.72 -6.60
CA TYR A 59 7.99 -12.13 -7.79
C TYR A 59 7.07 -13.14 -8.46
N LYS A 60 7.54 -14.37 -8.68
CA LYS A 60 6.75 -15.45 -9.26
C LYS A 60 5.50 -15.77 -8.42
N LYS A 61 5.64 -15.87 -7.10
CA LYS A 61 4.52 -16.09 -6.19
C LYS A 61 3.48 -14.96 -6.28
N ARG A 62 3.93 -13.70 -6.30
CA ARG A 62 3.03 -12.56 -6.48
C ARG A 62 2.32 -12.59 -7.83
N GLU A 63 3.01 -12.92 -8.91
CA GLU A 63 2.37 -13.07 -10.23
C GLU A 63 1.32 -14.18 -10.26
N GLU A 64 1.60 -15.32 -9.60
CA GLU A 64 0.64 -16.44 -9.48
C GLU A 64 -0.59 -16.04 -8.65
N GLU A 65 -0.40 -15.39 -7.51
CA GLU A 65 -1.49 -14.87 -6.66
C GLU A 65 -2.34 -13.82 -7.40
N GLU A 66 -1.71 -12.89 -8.11
CA GLU A 66 -2.43 -11.88 -8.89
C GLU A 66 -3.17 -12.49 -10.08
N LYS A 67 -2.62 -13.53 -10.72
CA LYS A 67 -3.30 -14.28 -11.77
C LYS A 67 -4.52 -15.02 -11.22
N GLU A 68 -4.40 -15.64 -10.06
CA GLU A 68 -5.51 -16.33 -9.41
C GLU A 68 -6.61 -15.35 -9.00
N LYS A 69 -6.27 -14.24 -8.34
CA LYS A 69 -7.23 -13.17 -8.00
C LYS A 69 -7.94 -12.64 -9.23
N ARG A 70 -7.21 -12.40 -10.32
CA ARG A 70 -7.79 -11.95 -11.59
C ARG A 70 -8.77 -12.98 -12.15
N ALA A 71 -8.39 -14.26 -12.19
CA ALA A 71 -9.26 -15.33 -12.66
C ALA A 71 -10.53 -15.49 -11.78
N GLN A 72 -10.40 -15.32 -10.47
CA GLN A 72 -11.55 -15.33 -9.55
C GLN A 72 -12.45 -14.12 -9.79
N ALA A 73 -11.88 -12.93 -9.95
CA ALA A 73 -12.63 -11.70 -10.24
C ALA A 73 -13.38 -11.80 -11.57
N GLU A 74 -12.73 -12.31 -12.62
CA GLU A 74 -13.36 -12.54 -13.94
C GLU A 74 -14.54 -13.51 -13.84
N ARG A 75 -14.42 -14.60 -13.07
CA ARG A 75 -15.54 -15.54 -12.83
C ARG A 75 -16.70 -14.85 -12.11
N ILE A 76 -16.42 -14.11 -11.04
CA ILE A 76 -17.45 -13.39 -10.29
C ILE A 76 -18.15 -12.35 -11.18
N MET A 77 -17.40 -11.60 -11.98
CA MET A 77 -17.98 -10.64 -12.92
C MET A 77 -18.90 -11.33 -13.93
N SER A 78 -18.45 -12.45 -14.51
CA SER A 78 -19.28 -13.23 -15.46
C SER A 78 -20.53 -13.80 -14.80
N ASP A 79 -20.45 -14.26 -13.56
CA ASP A 79 -21.60 -14.77 -12.80
C ASP A 79 -22.59 -13.63 -12.49
N MET A 80 -22.09 -12.46 -12.09
CA MET A 80 -22.90 -11.26 -11.84
C MET A 80 -23.64 -10.80 -13.10
N GLU A 81 -22.95 -10.74 -14.25
CA GLU A 81 -23.58 -10.45 -15.54
C GLU A 81 -24.66 -11.48 -15.90
N SER A 82 -24.39 -12.76 -15.64
CA SER A 82 -25.35 -13.84 -15.89
C SER A 82 -26.58 -13.76 -14.98
N CYS A 83 -26.44 -13.22 -13.77
CA CYS A 83 -27.55 -12.89 -12.87
C CYS A 83 -28.28 -11.58 -13.24
N GLY A 84 -27.87 -10.89 -14.30
CA GLY A 84 -28.47 -9.64 -14.76
C GLY A 84 -27.98 -8.40 -14.00
N VAL A 85 -26.86 -8.49 -13.28
CA VAL A 85 -26.24 -7.33 -12.66
C VAL A 85 -25.51 -6.53 -13.73
N ASP A 86 -25.88 -5.26 -13.89
CA ASP A 86 -25.16 -4.31 -14.74
C ASP A 86 -23.84 -3.92 -14.08
N ILE A 87 -22.73 -4.45 -14.59
CA ILE A 87 -21.38 -4.19 -14.09
C ILE A 87 -20.97 -2.74 -14.30
N GLY A 88 -21.46 -2.08 -15.35
CA GLY A 88 -21.22 -0.66 -15.60
C GLY A 88 -21.84 0.20 -14.50
N LEU A 89 -23.12 -0.03 -14.19
CA LEU A 89 -23.81 0.63 -13.09
C LEU A 89 -23.14 0.33 -11.74
N LEU A 90 -22.75 -0.92 -11.50
CA LEU A 90 -22.06 -1.33 -10.28
C LEU A 90 -20.76 -0.53 -10.09
N ASN A 91 -19.94 -0.40 -11.15
CA ASN A 91 -18.69 0.36 -11.11
C ASN A 91 -18.93 1.86 -10.85
N GLU A 92 -19.99 2.45 -11.45
CA GLU A 92 -20.40 3.83 -11.16
C GLU A 92 -20.80 4.01 -9.68
N MET A 93 -21.53 3.05 -9.10
CA MET A 93 -21.92 3.10 -7.69
C MET A 93 -20.72 3.04 -6.74
N PHE A 94 -19.69 2.25 -7.08
CA PHE A 94 -18.48 2.15 -6.27
C PHE A 94 -17.56 3.36 -6.41
N THR A 95 -17.45 3.94 -7.61
CA THR A 95 -16.60 5.11 -7.86
C THR A 95 -17.22 6.41 -7.34
N SER A 96 -18.54 6.57 -7.45
CA SER A 96 -19.26 7.77 -6.99
C SER A 96 -19.32 7.95 -5.47
N ARG A 97 -19.17 6.89 -4.67
CA ARG A 97 -19.27 6.94 -3.20
C ARG A 97 -18.02 7.42 -2.47
N SER A 98 -16.98 7.83 -3.19
CA SER A 98 -15.68 8.17 -2.62
C SER A 98 -15.54 9.61 -2.10
N GLU A 99 -16.61 10.41 -2.05
CA GLU A 99 -16.56 11.65 -1.29
C GLU A 99 -16.41 11.32 0.20
N PRO A 100 -15.40 11.85 0.91
CA PRO A 100 -15.28 11.68 2.34
C PRO A 100 -16.54 12.24 2.96
N ASP A 101 -17.29 11.36 3.62
CA ASP A 101 -18.52 11.71 4.28
C ASP A 101 -18.21 12.69 5.42
N ASN A 102 -18.18 13.98 5.10
CA ASN A 102 -17.97 15.08 6.03
C ASN A 102 -19.24 15.25 6.89
N ALA A 103 -19.75 14.16 7.44
CA ALA A 103 -20.93 14.11 8.28
C ALA A 103 -20.70 15.04 9.48
N LYS A 104 -21.48 16.13 9.52
CA LYS A 104 -21.55 17.01 10.67
C LYS A 104 -22.77 16.59 11.48
N TYR A 105 -22.62 16.51 12.79
CA TYR A 105 -23.67 16.21 13.75
C TYR A 105 -23.94 17.44 14.59
N SER A 106 -25.20 17.73 14.93
CA SER A 106 -25.60 18.82 15.81
C SER A 106 -26.55 18.31 16.89
N LYS A 107 -26.19 18.50 18.15
CA LYS A 107 -27.01 18.15 19.31
C LYS A 107 -26.89 19.24 20.36
N ASP A 108 -28.03 19.74 20.83
CA ASP A 108 -28.11 20.76 21.90
C ASP A 108 -27.25 22.01 21.62
N GLY A 109 -27.14 22.40 20.33
CA GLY A 109 -26.32 23.53 19.88
C GLY A 109 -24.83 23.22 19.68
N VAL A 110 -24.35 22.04 20.07
CA VAL A 110 -22.97 21.59 19.84
C VAL A 110 -22.86 20.88 18.50
N SER A 111 -21.96 21.36 17.64
CA SER A 111 -21.65 20.73 16.35
C SER A 111 -20.38 19.89 16.40
N TRP A 112 -20.35 18.75 15.71
CA TRP A 112 -19.21 17.83 15.65
C TRP A 112 -19.08 17.19 14.27
N SER A 113 -17.87 17.12 13.69
CA SER A 113 -17.64 16.56 12.35
C SER A 113 -17.53 15.03 12.31
N GLY A 114 -17.80 14.33 13.42
CA GLY A 114 -17.54 12.90 13.53
C GLY A 114 -16.05 12.55 13.70
N GLN A 115 -15.13 13.51 13.52
CA GLN A 115 -13.69 13.33 13.64
C GLN A 115 -13.13 13.97 14.92
N GLY A 116 -12.00 13.44 15.40
CA GLY A 116 -11.31 13.92 16.60
C GLY A 116 -11.99 13.52 17.91
N ARG A 117 -11.74 14.29 18.98
CA ARG A 117 -12.32 14.02 20.30
C ARG A 117 -13.84 14.23 20.26
N ARG A 118 -14.58 13.18 20.63
CA ARG A 118 -16.05 13.23 20.74
C ARG A 118 -16.47 14.19 21.86
N PRO A 119 -17.31 15.22 21.59
CA PRO A 119 -17.80 16.13 22.62
C PRO A 119 -18.73 15.41 23.61
N ASP A 120 -18.85 15.97 24.82
CA ASP A 120 -19.67 15.38 25.88
C ASP A 120 -21.14 15.25 25.49
N ALA A 121 -21.68 16.17 24.68
CA ALA A 121 -23.05 16.10 24.17
C ALA A 121 -23.35 14.80 23.41
N PHE A 122 -22.35 14.23 22.73
CA PHE A 122 -22.46 13.02 21.92
C PHE A 122 -21.94 11.76 22.65
N LYS A 123 -21.45 11.90 23.87
CA LYS A 123 -20.87 10.79 24.63
C LYS A 123 -21.96 9.75 24.96
N GLY A 124 -21.62 8.48 24.81
CA GLY A 124 -22.54 7.36 25.01
C GLY A 124 -23.45 7.04 23.81
N LEU A 125 -23.54 7.92 22.80
CA LEU A 125 -24.33 7.64 21.61
C LEU A 125 -23.65 6.61 20.70
N GLY A 126 -24.41 5.60 20.31
CA GLY A 126 -24.01 4.63 19.29
C GLY A 126 -24.03 5.22 17.88
N ALA A 127 -23.49 4.49 16.89
CA ALA A 127 -23.46 4.93 15.50
C ALA A 127 -24.88 5.24 14.95
N VAL A 128 -25.86 4.40 15.31
CA VAL A 128 -27.26 4.56 14.89
C VAL A 128 -27.93 5.79 15.52
N GLU A 129 -27.62 6.09 16.78
CA GLU A 129 -28.19 7.25 17.47
C GLU A 129 -27.56 8.56 17.01
N LEU A 130 -26.26 8.56 16.73
CA LEU A 130 -25.55 9.71 16.16
C LEU A 130 -26.20 10.18 14.86
N GLU A 131 -26.64 9.24 14.02
CA GLU A 131 -27.26 9.55 12.73
C GLU A 131 -28.51 10.43 12.85
N ARG A 132 -29.23 10.36 13.98
CA ARG A 132 -30.39 11.24 14.26
C ARG A 132 -30.01 12.71 14.41
N TYR A 133 -28.76 12.98 14.76
CA TYR A 133 -28.21 14.31 14.94
C TYR A 133 -27.43 14.78 13.71
N ARG A 134 -27.36 13.96 12.66
CA ARG A 134 -26.63 14.33 11.45
C ARG A 134 -27.30 15.51 10.76
N ILE A 135 -26.51 16.53 10.49
CA ILE A 135 -26.91 17.70 9.71
C ILE A 135 -26.98 17.26 8.25
N PRO A 136 -28.14 17.44 7.58
CA PRO A 136 -28.24 17.19 6.15
C PRO A 136 -27.20 18.02 5.40
N GLN A 137 -26.35 17.37 4.61
CA GLN A 137 -25.51 18.07 3.64
C GLN A 137 -26.47 18.77 2.67
N LYS A 138 -26.46 20.11 2.63
CA LYS A 138 -27.11 20.84 1.53
C LYS A 138 -26.38 20.41 0.25
N LYS A 139 -27.13 19.80 -0.67
CA LYS A 139 -26.69 19.62 -2.06
C LYS A 139 -26.40 20.97 -2.70
#